data_AF-A0A365NN98-F1
#
_entry.id   AF-A0A365NN98-F1
#
_cell.length_a   1.000
_cell.length_b   1.000
_cell.length_c   1.000
_cell.angle_alpha   90.00
_cell.angle_beta   90.00
_cell.angle_gamma   90.00
#
_symmetry.space_group_name_H-M   'P 1'
#
loop_
_entity.id
_entity.type
_entity.pdbx_description
1 polymer ?
#
loop_
_entity_poly.entity_id
_entity_poly.type
_entity_poly.pdbx_seq_one_letter_code
_entity_poly.pdbx_strand_id
1 'polypeptide(L)'
;MTAFHIHAIIIHRNRLIIQVLDSHHNYAVPQEPLPLGSIGSSFRSSRTVAPANCIVVRPSGASASEFTSLQAAVNSIGSSTKPTCIFLNSGTYNERVKVKVKAPLTLYGVTADTGSYKKNTVVIKNTIGSQDAGSLDASSTVNLRSNDFAAYNIDFVNRYTAGQAVALMANGKKTGFYGCSFKSYQDTLYVKAGWMYYSNCYIEGKAIPLLTRLGILADNSTIASNGPGYIYSGILSDRTNRYLTLHHRSQHNLTNKVYLGRPWRVNARVMYKYSTLTNVVRLEGYSSMAEGATPVFQEFGNTGAGADTSQRKYFTPSDKALTKRDLWGADFKWYDTGY
;
A
#
# COMPACT_ATOMS: atom_id res chain seq x y z
N MET A 1 -38.74 5.83 -12.88
CA MET A 1 -37.97 7.08 -13.06
C MET A 1 -38.54 8.11 -12.11
N THR A 2 -37.92 8.31 -10.95
CA THR A 2 -38.33 9.35 -10.00
C THR A 2 -37.54 10.62 -10.32
N ALA A 3 -38.26 11.65 -10.79
CA ALA A 3 -37.70 12.95 -11.10
C ALA A 3 -37.61 13.80 -9.82
N PHE A 4 -36.40 14.22 -9.44
CA PHE A 4 -36.22 15.23 -8.40
C PHE A 4 -36.51 16.62 -8.98
N HIS A 5 -37.50 17.32 -8.44
CA HIS A 5 -37.81 18.72 -8.78
C HIS A 5 -37.09 19.67 -7.83
N ILE A 6 -36.13 20.43 -8.35
CA ILE A 6 -35.46 21.52 -7.63
C ILE A 6 -36.41 22.73 -7.61
N HIS A 7 -36.84 23.16 -6.42
CA HIS A 7 -37.87 24.21 -6.29
C HIS A 7 -37.34 25.64 -6.06
N ALA A 8 -36.07 25.87 -5.75
CA ALA A 8 -35.50 27.23 -5.73
C ALA A 8 -33.97 27.24 -5.68
N ILE A 9 -33.35 28.21 -6.36
CA ILE A 9 -31.96 28.62 -6.16
C ILE A 9 -32.00 30.03 -5.56
N ILE A 10 -31.60 30.17 -4.30
CA ILE A 10 -31.47 31.48 -3.65
C ILE A 10 -29.97 31.77 -3.48
N ILE A 11 -29.52 32.86 -4.11
CA ILE A 11 -28.16 33.38 -3.95
C ILE A 11 -28.23 34.51 -2.92
N HIS A 12 -27.64 34.31 -1.75
CA HIS A 12 -27.45 35.39 -0.78
C HIS A 12 -25.98 35.42 -0.33
N ARG A 13 -25.32 36.57 -0.47
CA ARG A 13 -23.93 36.83 -0.03
C ARG A 13 -22.92 35.75 -0.49
N ASN A 14 -22.85 35.47 -1.79
CA ASN A 14 -21.89 34.53 -2.39
C ASN A 14 -21.93 33.10 -1.82
N ARG A 15 -23.09 32.63 -1.36
CA ARG A 15 -23.28 31.25 -0.90
C ARG A 15 -24.42 30.59 -1.66
N LEU A 16 -24.15 29.41 -2.22
CA LEU A 16 -25.15 28.54 -2.83
C LEU A 16 -25.73 27.62 -1.74
N ILE A 17 -27.01 27.77 -1.44
CA ILE A 17 -27.72 26.89 -0.50
C ILE A 17 -28.64 26.00 -1.34
N ILE A 18 -28.33 24.71 -1.45
CA ILE A 18 -29.20 23.73 -2.11
C ILE A 18 -29.96 23.00 -1.00
N GLN A 19 -31.26 23.27 -0.88
CA GLN A 19 -32.13 22.58 0.06
C GLN A 19 -32.76 21.38 -0.66
N VAL A 20 -32.31 20.17 -0.32
CA VAL A 20 -32.99 18.92 -0.72
C VAL A 20 -33.74 18.42 0.51
N LEU A 21 -35.06 18.52 0.49
CA LEU A 21 -35.91 17.94 1.53
C LEU A 21 -36.24 16.51 1.11
N ASP A 22 -35.72 15.52 1.83
CA ASP A 22 -36.22 14.15 1.77
C ASP A 22 -37.19 13.94 2.92
N SER A 23 -38.43 13.57 2.60
CA SER A 23 -39.42 13.21 3.60
C SER A 23 -39.09 11.80 4.07
N HIS A 24 -38.40 11.69 5.21
CA HIS A 24 -38.51 10.68 6.27
C HIS A 24 -37.15 10.46 6.95
N HIS A 25 -37.14 10.63 8.28
CA HIS A 25 -36.05 10.43 9.27
C HIS A 25 -35.17 11.65 9.59
N ASN A 26 -35.49 12.26 10.74
CA ASN A 26 -34.75 13.32 11.41
C ASN A 26 -33.48 12.79 12.07
N TYR A 27 -32.31 13.04 11.48
CA TYR A 27 -31.06 13.28 12.21
C TYR A 27 -30.23 14.31 11.43
N ALA A 28 -30.22 15.55 11.91
CA ALA A 28 -29.41 16.63 11.36
C ALA A 28 -27.94 16.43 11.77
N VAL A 29 -27.08 16.07 10.83
CA VAL A 29 -25.62 16.14 11.01
C VAL A 29 -25.18 17.57 10.67
N PRO A 30 -24.44 18.28 11.54
CA PRO A 30 -23.89 19.60 11.19
C PRO A 30 -22.91 19.45 10.03
N GLN A 31 -23.26 20.00 8.86
CA GLN A 31 -22.36 20.11 7.72
C GLN A 31 -21.57 21.41 7.88
N GLU A 32 -20.27 21.31 8.16
CA GLU A 32 -19.40 22.48 8.04
C GLU A 32 -19.29 22.91 6.56
N PRO A 33 -19.27 24.22 6.28
CA PRO A 33 -19.20 24.73 4.92
C PRO A 33 -17.85 24.41 4.27
N LEU A 34 -17.88 23.69 3.15
CA LEU A 34 -16.70 23.42 2.33
C LEU A 34 -16.13 24.74 1.77
N PRO A 35 -14.82 24.99 1.88
CA PRO A 35 -14.20 26.14 1.24
C PRO A 35 -14.24 25.97 -0.28
N LEU A 36 -14.88 26.93 -0.96
CA LEU A 36 -14.81 27.13 -2.40
C LEU A 36 -13.39 27.57 -2.77
N GLY A 37 -12.53 26.61 -3.09
CA GLY A 37 -11.18 26.83 -3.56
C GLY A 37 -10.64 25.63 -4.32
N SER A 38 -10.52 25.78 -5.65
CA SER A 38 -9.85 24.85 -6.57
C SER A 38 -10.55 23.50 -6.81
N ILE A 39 -11.52 23.50 -7.74
CA ILE A 39 -11.72 22.36 -8.64
C ILE A 39 -10.50 22.31 -9.56
N GLY A 40 -9.45 21.67 -9.05
CA GLY A 40 -8.31 21.19 -9.83
C GLY A 40 -8.27 19.69 -9.63
N SER A 41 -9.12 18.94 -10.33
CA SER A 41 -8.79 17.55 -10.62
C SER A 41 -7.54 17.60 -11.49
N SER A 42 -6.34 17.59 -10.88
CA SER A 42 -5.15 17.26 -11.65
C SER A 42 -5.41 15.84 -12.16
N PHE A 43 -5.75 15.70 -13.44
CA PHE A 43 -5.69 14.43 -14.11
C PHE A 43 -4.29 13.88 -13.81
N ARG A 44 -4.23 12.82 -12.98
CA ARG A 44 -2.98 12.12 -12.66
C ARG A 44 -2.29 11.82 -13.98
N SER A 45 -1.11 12.39 -14.18
CA SER A 45 -0.47 12.45 -15.49
C SER A 45 0.06 11.07 -15.89
N SER A 46 0.23 10.85 -17.19
CA SER A 46 1.09 9.78 -17.66
C SER A 46 2.56 10.10 -17.34
N ARG A 47 3.39 9.07 -17.24
CA ARG A 47 4.85 9.18 -17.20
C ARG A 47 5.39 8.23 -18.26
N THR A 48 5.52 8.74 -19.48
CA THR A 48 5.95 7.99 -20.67
C THR A 48 7.42 8.21 -21.03
N VAL A 49 8.05 9.25 -20.46
CA VAL A 49 9.44 9.63 -20.71
C VAL A 49 10.17 9.71 -19.37
N ALA A 50 11.47 9.41 -19.39
CA ALA A 50 12.33 9.55 -18.23
C ALA A 50 12.37 11.02 -17.75
N PRO A 51 12.17 11.30 -16.45
CA PRO A 51 12.45 12.63 -15.91
C PRO A 51 13.92 12.99 -16.13
N ALA A 52 14.20 14.30 -16.19
CA ALA A 52 15.55 14.80 -16.42
C ALA A 52 16.56 14.22 -15.40
N ASN A 53 17.73 13.85 -15.88
CA ASN A 53 18.84 13.27 -15.11
C ASN A 53 18.58 11.90 -14.45
N CYS A 54 17.46 11.24 -14.76
CA CYS A 54 17.28 9.85 -14.32
C CYS A 54 18.14 8.90 -15.15
N ILE A 55 18.75 7.93 -14.46
CA ILE A 55 19.37 6.77 -15.10
C ILE A 55 18.28 5.97 -15.80
N VAL A 56 18.44 5.66 -17.08
CA VAL A 56 17.42 4.93 -17.85
C VAL A 56 17.76 3.45 -17.93
N VAL A 57 16.74 2.62 -17.69
CA VAL A 57 16.84 1.16 -17.77
C VAL A 57 15.79 0.63 -18.72
N ARG A 58 16.19 -0.22 -19.66
CA ARG A 58 15.30 -0.84 -20.65
C ARG A 58 15.67 -2.31 -20.84
N PRO A 59 14.75 -3.26 -20.62
CA PRO A 59 15.11 -4.68 -20.61
C PRO A 59 15.38 -5.23 -22.02
N SER A 60 14.92 -4.54 -23.07
CA SER A 60 15.15 -4.89 -24.47
C SER A 60 15.23 -3.63 -25.34
N GLY A 61 16.15 -3.61 -26.33
CA GLY A 61 16.34 -2.47 -27.22
C GLY A 61 16.97 -1.24 -26.55
N ALA A 62 17.78 -1.45 -25.51
CA ALA A 62 18.52 -0.39 -24.83
C ALA A 62 19.55 0.26 -25.75
N SER A 63 19.72 1.58 -25.67
CA SER A 63 20.84 2.26 -26.32
C SER A 63 22.14 2.04 -25.53
N ALA A 64 23.29 2.40 -26.12
CA ALA A 64 24.60 2.23 -25.47
C ALA A 64 24.77 3.02 -24.15
N SER A 65 23.93 4.04 -23.92
CA SER A 65 23.93 4.86 -22.69
C SER A 65 22.90 4.40 -21.64
N GLU A 66 22.11 3.36 -21.94
CA GLU A 66 21.06 2.82 -21.07
C GLU A 66 21.50 1.50 -20.42
N PHE A 67 20.99 1.21 -19.24
CA PHE A 67 21.19 -0.11 -18.61
C PHE A 67 20.12 -1.10 -19.07
N THR A 68 20.48 -2.38 -19.13
CA THR A 68 19.53 -3.47 -19.42
C THR A 68 18.91 -4.11 -18.17
N SER A 69 19.49 -3.87 -16.98
CA SER A 69 19.01 -4.41 -15.70
C SER A 69 18.95 -3.34 -14.61
N LEU A 70 17.98 -3.45 -13.69
CA LEU A 70 17.88 -2.55 -12.56
C LEU A 70 19.06 -2.74 -11.61
N GLN A 71 19.56 -3.97 -11.42
CA GLN A 71 20.72 -4.17 -10.54
C GLN A 71 21.97 -3.43 -11.05
N ALA A 72 22.22 -3.41 -12.37
CA ALA A 72 23.35 -2.67 -12.92
C ALA A 72 23.19 -1.15 -12.74
N ALA A 73 21.98 -0.62 -12.94
CA ALA A 73 21.67 0.78 -12.70
C ALA A 73 21.79 1.19 -11.21
N VAL A 74 21.40 0.31 -10.28
CA VAL A 74 21.61 0.54 -8.85
C VAL A 74 23.10 0.52 -8.50
N ASN A 75 23.87 -0.40 -9.10
CA ASN A 75 25.31 -0.51 -8.85
C ASN A 75 26.08 0.73 -9.34
N SER A 76 25.65 1.37 -10.44
CA SER A 76 26.32 2.54 -11.00
C SER A 76 26.22 3.79 -10.14
N ILE A 77 25.29 3.84 -9.17
CA ILE A 77 25.20 4.92 -8.17
C ILE A 77 26.46 4.95 -7.28
N GLY A 78 27.07 3.78 -7.04
CA GLY A 78 28.28 3.64 -6.22
C GLY A 78 28.10 4.20 -4.80
N SER A 79 29.06 5.03 -4.38
CA SER A 79 29.09 5.65 -3.05
C SER A 79 28.43 7.03 -2.99
N SER A 80 27.79 7.48 -4.08
CA SER A 80 27.14 8.79 -4.16
C SER A 80 26.11 8.97 -3.05
N THR A 81 26.04 10.19 -2.53
CA THR A 81 25.03 10.66 -1.57
C THR A 81 24.04 11.64 -2.20
N LYS A 82 24.26 12.02 -3.47
CA LYS A 82 23.38 12.94 -4.19
C LYS A 82 22.05 12.25 -4.50
N PRO A 83 20.89 12.93 -4.41
CA PRO A 83 19.62 12.38 -4.84
C PRO A 83 19.70 11.87 -6.27
N THR A 84 19.25 10.64 -6.50
CA THR A 84 19.31 9.95 -7.79
C THR A 84 17.95 9.38 -8.13
N CYS A 85 17.62 9.35 -9.42
CA CYS A 85 16.47 8.62 -9.91
C CYS A 85 16.85 7.60 -10.98
N ILE A 86 16.09 6.52 -11.04
CA ILE A 86 16.17 5.49 -12.08
C ILE A 86 14.79 5.38 -12.73
N PHE A 87 14.75 5.50 -14.06
CA PHE A 87 13.55 5.33 -14.86
C PHE A 87 13.56 3.96 -15.57
N LEU A 88 12.54 3.16 -15.30
CA LEU A 88 12.34 1.83 -15.86
C LEU A 88 11.33 1.91 -17.01
N ASN A 89 11.77 1.54 -18.21
CA ASN A 89 10.90 1.36 -19.36
C ASN A 89 10.04 0.09 -19.24
N SER A 90 9.03 0.01 -20.09
CA SER A 90 8.07 -1.09 -20.10
C SER A 90 8.80 -2.41 -20.31
N GLY A 91 8.38 -3.42 -19.55
CA GLY A 91 8.92 -4.75 -19.70
C GLY A 91 9.01 -5.52 -18.40
N THR A 92 9.50 -6.74 -18.53
CA THR A 92 9.66 -7.67 -17.42
C THR A 92 11.15 -7.90 -17.15
N TYR A 93 11.57 -7.52 -15.96
CA TYR A 93 12.91 -7.64 -15.44
C TYR A 93 13.00 -8.92 -14.60
N ASN A 94 13.61 -9.97 -15.17
CA ASN A 94 13.81 -11.27 -14.51
C ASN A 94 15.07 -11.23 -13.63
N GLU A 95 14.98 -10.58 -12.48
CA GLU A 95 16.14 -10.38 -11.62
C GLU A 95 15.77 -10.30 -10.13
N ARG A 96 16.78 -10.53 -9.29
CA ARG A 96 16.74 -10.23 -7.87
C ARG A 96 17.60 -8.99 -7.64
N VAL A 97 17.03 -7.96 -7.04
CA VAL A 97 17.70 -6.65 -6.87
C VAL A 97 17.97 -6.38 -5.41
N LYS A 98 19.20 -6.01 -5.09
CA LYS A 98 19.60 -5.50 -3.78
C LYS A 98 19.84 -4.00 -3.89
N VAL A 99 19.04 -3.22 -3.17
CA VAL A 99 19.15 -1.76 -3.12
C VAL A 99 19.80 -1.35 -1.81
N LYS A 100 21.11 -1.09 -1.85
CA LYS A 100 21.88 -0.62 -0.69
C LYS A 100 22.78 0.53 -1.13
N VAL A 101 22.23 1.74 -1.14
CA VAL A 101 22.90 2.98 -1.55
C VAL A 101 22.78 4.03 -0.46
N LYS A 102 23.69 5.03 -0.46
CA LYS A 102 23.63 6.17 0.46
C LYS A 102 22.74 7.30 -0.09
N ALA A 103 22.65 7.41 -1.41
CA ALA A 103 21.80 8.38 -2.09
C ALA A 103 20.32 8.14 -1.78
N PRO A 104 19.54 9.21 -1.52
CA PRO A 104 18.09 9.16 -1.69
C PRO A 104 17.77 8.71 -3.11
N LEU A 105 17.00 7.63 -3.24
CA LEU A 105 16.79 6.95 -4.53
C LEU A 105 15.31 6.89 -4.87
N THR A 106 14.95 7.41 -6.05
CA THR A 106 13.61 7.26 -6.59
C THR A 106 13.59 6.35 -7.82
N LEU A 107 12.77 5.30 -7.80
CA LEU A 107 12.47 4.47 -8.96
C LEU A 107 11.16 4.92 -9.61
N TYR A 108 11.19 5.13 -10.92
CA TYR A 108 10.03 5.50 -11.71
C TYR A 108 9.75 4.42 -12.76
N GLY A 109 8.59 3.76 -12.67
CA GLY A 109 8.07 2.94 -13.75
C GLY A 109 7.33 3.80 -14.78
N VAL A 110 7.47 3.45 -16.06
CA VAL A 110 6.64 4.01 -17.13
C VAL A 110 5.17 3.59 -16.96
N THR A 111 4.25 4.55 -17.10
CA THR A 111 2.81 4.31 -16.95
C THR A 111 1.99 5.36 -17.70
N ALA A 112 0.80 4.99 -18.13
CA ALA A 112 -0.20 5.93 -18.65
C ALA A 112 -0.97 6.67 -17.54
N ASP A 113 -0.89 6.20 -16.30
CA ASP A 113 -1.55 6.79 -15.13
C ASP A 113 -0.64 6.63 -13.91
N THR A 114 -0.04 7.73 -13.46
CA THR A 114 0.83 7.74 -12.27
C THR A 114 0.06 7.48 -10.99
N GLY A 115 -1.22 7.84 -10.91
CA GLY A 115 -1.98 7.74 -9.67
C GLY A 115 -2.55 6.35 -9.40
N SER A 116 -2.29 5.36 -10.24
CA SER A 116 -2.87 4.03 -10.11
C SER A 116 -1.88 2.94 -10.47
N TYR A 117 -1.96 1.81 -9.76
CA TYR A 117 -1.22 0.59 -10.10
C TYR A 117 -1.76 -0.12 -11.35
N LYS A 118 -2.98 0.20 -11.78
CA LYS A 118 -3.71 -0.58 -12.80
C LYS A 118 -3.12 -0.48 -14.21
N LYS A 119 -2.26 0.50 -14.47
CA LYS A 119 -1.61 0.75 -15.76
C LYS A 119 -0.08 0.59 -15.70
N ASN A 120 0.43 -0.04 -14.63
CA ASN A 120 1.84 -0.38 -14.53
C ASN A 120 2.23 -1.33 -15.67
N THR A 121 3.37 -1.05 -16.30
CA THR A 121 3.93 -1.89 -17.38
C THR A 121 5.34 -2.39 -17.06
N VAL A 122 5.88 -2.00 -15.90
CA VAL A 122 7.18 -2.43 -15.39
C VAL A 122 6.97 -3.51 -14.35
N VAL A 123 7.52 -4.70 -14.60
CA VAL A 123 7.44 -5.84 -13.69
C VAL A 123 8.84 -6.32 -13.33
N ILE A 124 9.21 -6.24 -12.06
CA ILE A 124 10.44 -6.87 -11.52
C ILE A 124 10.01 -8.20 -10.91
N LYS A 125 10.55 -9.32 -11.40
CA LYS A 125 10.10 -10.64 -11.00
C LYS A 125 11.23 -11.65 -10.74
N ASN A 126 10.99 -12.52 -9.76
CA ASN A 126 11.75 -13.75 -9.54
C ASN A 126 10.79 -14.94 -9.26
N THR A 127 11.36 -16.14 -9.10
CA THR A 127 10.65 -17.33 -8.62
C THR A 127 11.56 -18.13 -7.70
N ILE A 128 11.65 -17.76 -6.42
CA ILE A 128 12.44 -18.53 -5.43
C ILE A 128 11.81 -18.49 -4.04
N GLY A 129 11.74 -19.65 -3.38
CA GLY A 129 11.29 -19.78 -2.00
C GLY A 129 12.42 -19.47 -0.99
N SER A 130 12.06 -19.14 0.24
CA SER A 130 13.03 -18.81 1.30
C SER A 130 13.89 -19.99 1.75
N GLN A 131 13.39 -21.22 1.62
CA GLN A 131 14.16 -22.43 1.90
C GLN A 131 15.34 -22.54 0.92
N ASP A 132 15.06 -22.50 -0.38
CA ASP A 132 16.08 -22.54 -1.44
C ASP A 132 17.00 -21.31 -1.43
N ALA A 133 16.44 -20.13 -1.12
CA ALA A 133 17.22 -18.90 -1.02
C ALA A 133 18.07 -18.83 0.27
N GLY A 134 17.81 -19.69 1.26
CA GLY A 134 18.46 -19.72 2.57
C GLY A 134 17.93 -18.72 3.61
N SER A 135 17.05 -17.78 3.25
CA SER A 135 16.35 -16.90 4.19
C SER A 135 15.19 -16.13 3.53
N LEU A 136 14.32 -15.51 4.34
CA LEU A 136 13.30 -14.56 3.88
C LEU A 136 13.93 -13.34 3.20
N ASP A 137 15.01 -12.80 3.76
CA ASP A 137 15.75 -11.68 3.16
C ASP A 137 16.27 -12.09 1.77
N ALA A 138 16.79 -13.32 1.63
CA ALA A 138 17.33 -13.79 0.38
C ALA A 138 16.24 -14.07 -0.67
N SER A 139 15.06 -14.58 -0.30
CA SER A 139 14.01 -14.86 -1.30
C SER A 139 13.40 -13.61 -1.95
N SER A 140 13.63 -12.43 -1.39
CA SER A 140 13.05 -11.19 -1.89
C SER A 140 13.40 -10.90 -3.35
N THR A 141 12.39 -10.56 -4.17
CA THR A 141 12.62 -9.99 -5.51
C THR A 141 13.37 -8.68 -5.44
N VAL A 142 12.97 -7.80 -4.50
CA VAL A 142 13.74 -6.61 -4.16
C VAL A 142 14.08 -6.61 -2.67
N ASN A 143 15.38 -6.56 -2.37
CA ASN A 143 15.93 -6.42 -1.03
C ASN A 143 16.36 -4.96 -0.80
N LEU A 144 15.45 -4.14 -0.25
CA LEU A 144 15.67 -2.72 0.01
C LEU A 144 16.30 -2.49 1.39
N ARG A 145 17.49 -1.90 1.41
CA ARG A 145 18.28 -1.57 2.60
C ARG A 145 18.82 -0.14 2.58
N SER A 146 18.00 0.81 2.15
CA SER A 146 18.36 2.23 2.02
C SER A 146 17.28 3.09 2.66
N ASN A 147 17.65 4.25 3.20
CA ASN A 147 16.70 5.27 3.65
C ASN A 147 16.29 6.17 2.47
N ASP A 148 15.24 6.96 2.66
CA ASP A 148 14.81 8.02 1.72
C ASP A 148 14.63 7.47 0.30
N PHE A 149 13.95 6.32 0.22
CA PHE A 149 13.66 5.62 -1.02
C PHE A 149 12.22 5.87 -1.45
N ALA A 150 12.00 6.04 -2.75
CA ALA A 150 10.66 6.05 -3.31
C ALA A 150 10.56 5.14 -4.55
N ALA A 151 9.42 4.50 -4.75
CA ALA A 151 9.10 3.80 -5.99
C ALA A 151 7.69 4.14 -6.47
N TYR A 152 7.57 4.36 -7.77
CA TYR A 152 6.31 4.75 -8.42
C TYR A 152 5.99 3.81 -9.57
N ASN A 153 4.76 3.27 -9.60
CA ASN A 153 4.19 2.55 -10.74
C ASN A 153 5.01 1.34 -11.23
N ILE A 154 5.51 0.54 -10.28
CA ILE A 154 6.29 -0.68 -10.52
C ILE A 154 5.60 -1.87 -9.84
N ASP A 155 5.56 -3.00 -10.54
CA ASP A 155 5.08 -4.28 -10.02
C ASP A 155 6.26 -5.13 -9.52
N PHE A 156 6.28 -5.45 -8.23
CA PHE A 156 7.25 -6.33 -7.58
C PHE A 156 6.63 -7.72 -7.39
N VAL A 157 7.24 -8.75 -7.95
CA VAL A 157 6.62 -10.09 -8.02
C VAL A 157 7.59 -11.18 -7.60
N ASN A 158 7.16 -12.06 -6.69
CA ASN A 158 7.78 -13.37 -6.50
C ASN A 158 6.74 -14.46 -6.81
N ARG A 159 6.99 -15.25 -7.85
CA ARG A 159 6.03 -16.24 -8.38
C ARG A 159 6.03 -17.57 -7.64
N TYR A 160 6.89 -17.76 -6.64
CA TYR A 160 6.93 -19.00 -5.88
C TYR A 160 5.68 -19.16 -4.99
N THR A 161 5.06 -20.34 -5.03
CA THR A 161 3.77 -20.61 -4.35
C THR A 161 3.83 -21.75 -3.33
N ALA A 162 4.91 -22.52 -3.27
CA ALA A 162 5.02 -23.70 -2.41
C ALA A 162 5.49 -23.38 -0.97
N GLY A 163 5.51 -22.10 -0.59
CA GLY A 163 6.01 -21.65 0.71
C GLY A 163 6.35 -20.16 0.70
N GLN A 164 7.16 -19.76 1.68
CA GLN A 164 7.50 -18.35 1.92
C GLN A 164 8.38 -17.79 0.79
N ALA A 165 7.95 -16.68 0.22
CA ALA A 165 8.51 -16.08 -0.98
C ALA A 165 8.23 -14.57 -0.97
N VAL A 166 9.29 -13.79 -0.82
CA VAL A 166 9.14 -12.34 -0.60
C VAL A 166 9.16 -11.61 -1.94
N ALA A 167 8.19 -10.72 -2.19
CA ALA A 167 8.24 -9.81 -3.33
C ALA A 167 9.11 -8.58 -3.00
N LEU A 168 8.88 -7.96 -1.84
CA LEU A 168 9.69 -6.86 -1.33
C LEU A 168 10.07 -7.10 0.12
N MET A 169 11.37 -7.09 0.39
CA MET A 169 11.91 -6.92 1.73
C MET A 169 12.33 -5.47 1.90
N ALA A 170 11.89 -4.81 2.97
CA ALA A 170 12.22 -3.42 3.25
C ALA A 170 12.85 -3.24 4.63
N ASN A 171 14.00 -2.54 4.65
CA ASN A 171 14.72 -2.12 5.84
C ASN A 171 15.31 -0.72 5.63
N GLY A 172 14.57 0.31 5.99
CA GLY A 172 14.96 1.71 5.78
C GLY A 172 13.92 2.71 6.24
N LYS A 173 14.34 3.91 6.65
CA LYS A 173 13.44 4.99 7.07
C LYS A 173 12.98 5.82 5.87
N LYS A 174 11.78 6.39 5.97
CA LYS A 174 11.18 7.32 4.99
C LYS A 174 11.10 6.70 3.59
N THR A 175 10.50 5.52 3.51
CA THR A 175 10.38 4.75 2.28
C THR A 175 8.94 4.81 1.75
N GLY A 176 8.75 5.34 0.54
CA GLY A 176 7.43 5.51 -0.09
C GLY A 176 7.22 4.62 -1.31
N PHE A 177 6.00 4.10 -1.46
CA PHE A 177 5.56 3.33 -2.62
C PHE A 177 4.22 3.89 -3.12
N TYR A 178 4.15 4.23 -4.41
CA TYR A 178 3.06 5.01 -4.96
C TYR A 178 2.55 4.40 -6.26
N GLY A 179 1.30 3.93 -6.29
CA GLY A 179 0.80 3.22 -7.48
C GLY A 179 1.55 1.91 -7.76
N CYS A 180 2.24 1.31 -6.78
CA CYS A 180 2.97 0.07 -6.97
C CYS A 180 2.09 -1.16 -6.76
N SER A 181 2.49 -2.30 -7.33
CA SER A 181 1.92 -3.60 -6.95
C SER A 181 2.95 -4.51 -6.30
N PHE A 182 2.53 -5.34 -5.36
CA PHE A 182 3.35 -6.36 -4.71
C PHE A 182 2.59 -7.68 -4.74
N LYS A 183 3.16 -8.70 -5.38
CA LYS A 183 2.46 -9.96 -5.64
C LYS A 183 3.33 -11.14 -5.28
N SER A 184 2.87 -11.95 -4.33
CA SER A 184 3.40 -13.29 -4.08
C SER A 184 2.33 -14.18 -3.47
N TYR A 185 2.74 -15.31 -2.89
CA TYR A 185 1.84 -16.21 -2.18
C TYR A 185 2.01 -16.03 -0.67
N GLN A 186 2.95 -16.74 -0.04
CA GLN A 186 3.24 -16.57 1.38
C GLN A 186 4.40 -15.61 1.56
N ASP A 187 4.27 -14.65 2.47
CA ASP A 187 5.30 -13.69 2.86
C ASP A 187 5.58 -12.55 1.85
N THR A 188 4.53 -12.01 1.22
CA THR A 188 4.62 -11.08 0.08
C THR A 188 5.41 -9.79 0.37
N LEU A 189 5.04 -9.05 1.42
CA LEU A 189 5.84 -7.93 1.92
C LEU A 189 6.47 -8.32 3.24
N TYR A 190 7.79 -8.15 3.30
CA TYR A 190 8.54 -8.33 4.52
C TYR A 190 9.17 -7.01 4.96
N VAL A 191 8.46 -6.27 5.81
CA VAL A 191 9.02 -5.05 6.41
C VAL A 191 9.77 -5.43 7.69
N LYS A 192 11.10 -5.36 7.62
CA LYS A 192 12.00 -5.74 8.70
C LYS A 192 12.23 -4.62 9.70
N ALA A 193 12.35 -3.38 9.21
CA ALA A 193 12.43 -2.16 10.03
C ALA A 193 12.24 -0.91 9.18
N GLY A 194 11.82 0.18 9.81
CA GLY A 194 11.76 1.52 9.21
C GLY A 194 10.36 2.10 9.07
N TRP A 195 10.27 3.24 8.38
CA TRP A 195 9.00 3.93 8.12
C TRP A 195 8.61 3.68 6.66
N MET A 196 7.44 3.08 6.46
CA MET A 196 6.97 2.69 5.13
C MET A 196 5.61 3.31 4.85
N TYR A 197 5.46 3.93 3.69
CA TYR A 197 4.19 4.47 3.19
C TYR A 197 3.86 3.82 1.86
N TYR A 198 2.65 3.26 1.75
CA TYR A 198 2.11 2.68 0.53
C TYR A 198 0.85 3.47 0.19
N SER A 199 0.83 4.19 -0.93
CA SER A 199 -0.37 4.91 -1.39
C SER A 199 -0.79 4.47 -2.78
N ASN A 200 -2.09 4.27 -2.97
CA ASN A 200 -2.68 3.82 -4.24
C ASN A 200 -2.06 2.50 -4.73
N CYS A 201 -1.62 1.64 -3.81
CA CYS A 201 -0.92 0.40 -4.11
C CYS A 201 -1.88 -0.81 -4.16
N TYR A 202 -1.39 -1.90 -4.74
CA TYR A 202 -2.03 -3.22 -4.71
C TYR A 202 -1.09 -4.25 -4.07
N ILE A 203 -1.54 -4.92 -3.01
CA ILE A 203 -0.74 -5.89 -2.28
C ILE A 203 -1.49 -7.21 -2.27
N GLU A 204 -0.92 -8.26 -2.86
CA GLU A 204 -1.58 -9.56 -3.03
C GLU A 204 -0.77 -10.70 -2.42
N GLY A 205 -1.40 -11.47 -1.53
CA GLY A 205 -0.82 -12.69 -0.98
C GLY A 205 -1.69 -13.39 0.07
N LYS A 206 -1.25 -14.57 0.47
CA LYS A 206 -1.77 -15.37 1.61
C LYS A 206 -1.29 -14.83 2.96
N ALA A 207 -0.12 -14.19 2.99
CA ALA A 207 0.53 -13.69 4.19
C ALA A 207 1.39 -12.45 3.91
N ILE A 208 1.30 -11.43 4.77
CA ILE A 208 2.14 -10.22 4.74
C ILE A 208 2.86 -10.08 6.10
N PRO A 209 4.02 -10.71 6.31
CA PRO A 209 4.71 -10.71 7.59
C PRO A 209 5.35 -9.35 7.87
N LEU A 210 4.95 -8.74 8.97
CA LEU A 210 5.59 -7.51 9.47
C LEU A 210 6.32 -7.79 10.78
N LEU A 211 7.63 -7.53 10.80
CA LEU A 211 8.42 -7.47 12.03
C LEU A 211 8.58 -6.00 12.42
N THR A 212 7.49 -5.33 12.81
CA THR A 212 7.56 -3.88 13.02
C THR A 212 8.39 -3.53 14.26
N ARG A 213 9.63 -3.08 14.04
CA ARG A 213 10.33 -2.19 14.98
C ARG A 213 10.07 -0.70 14.71
N LEU A 214 9.43 -0.32 13.61
CA LEU A 214 9.07 1.06 13.23
C LEU A 214 7.87 1.03 12.24
N GLY A 215 7.12 2.14 12.13
CA GLY A 215 5.73 2.13 11.65
C GLY A 215 5.45 2.09 10.14
N ILE A 216 4.36 1.42 9.75
CA ILE A 216 3.92 1.21 8.36
C ILE A 216 2.51 1.77 8.16
N LEU A 217 2.27 2.38 7.00
CA LEU A 217 0.97 2.86 6.56
C LEU A 217 0.68 2.42 5.12
N ALA A 218 -0.41 1.70 4.90
CA ALA A 218 -1.08 1.60 3.61
C ALA A 218 -2.32 2.52 3.55
N ASP A 219 -2.31 3.48 2.64
CA ASP A 219 -3.36 4.47 2.42
C ASP A 219 -3.94 4.33 1.00
N ASN A 220 -5.25 4.49 0.86
CA ASN A 220 -6.01 4.29 -0.39
C ASN A 220 -5.53 3.09 -1.24
N SER A 221 -5.21 1.99 -0.59
CA SER A 221 -4.53 0.83 -1.18
C SER A 221 -5.38 -0.42 -1.05
N THR A 222 -5.29 -1.29 -2.06
CA THR A 222 -5.96 -2.58 -2.08
C THR A 222 -5.06 -3.64 -1.49
N ILE A 223 -5.51 -4.34 -0.45
CA ILE A 223 -4.88 -5.59 0.00
C ILE A 223 -5.80 -6.73 -0.39
N ALA A 224 -5.27 -7.69 -1.13
CA ALA A 224 -6.00 -8.81 -1.73
C ALA A 224 -5.43 -10.14 -1.22
N SER A 225 -6.33 -11.06 -0.84
CA SER A 225 -5.93 -12.43 -0.48
C SER A 225 -6.11 -13.36 -1.67
N ASN A 226 -5.07 -14.14 -1.97
CA ASN A 226 -5.11 -15.15 -3.03
C ASN A 226 -5.25 -16.59 -2.49
N GLY A 227 -5.40 -16.77 -1.18
CA GLY A 227 -5.74 -18.03 -0.52
C GLY A 227 -6.20 -17.83 0.93
N PRO A 228 -6.73 -18.88 1.59
CA PRO A 228 -7.01 -18.85 3.04
C PRO A 228 -5.75 -18.53 3.83
N GLY A 229 -5.84 -17.64 4.81
CA GLY A 229 -4.64 -17.16 5.48
C GLY A 229 -4.89 -15.96 6.38
N TYR A 230 -3.93 -15.05 6.40
CA TYR A 230 -3.92 -13.88 7.28
C TYR A 230 -3.25 -12.69 6.58
N ILE A 231 -3.71 -11.48 6.89
CA ILE A 231 -3.23 -10.27 6.19
C ILE A 231 -2.00 -9.69 6.90
N TYR A 232 -2.12 -9.16 8.11
CA TYR A 232 -1.12 -8.39 8.87
C TYR A 232 -0.56 -7.12 8.17
N SER A 233 -1.08 -5.94 8.54
CA SER A 233 -0.64 -4.60 8.08
C SER A 233 -0.72 -3.57 9.21
N GLY A 234 0.27 -2.69 9.44
CA GLY A 234 0.07 -1.44 10.20
C GLY A 234 -0.74 -0.40 9.38
N ILE A 235 -1.65 0.39 9.97
CA ILE A 235 -2.57 1.26 9.18
C ILE A 235 -2.91 2.58 9.89
N LEU A 236 -2.94 3.66 9.09
CA LEU A 236 -3.26 5.08 9.39
C LEU A 236 -3.69 5.95 8.15
N SER A 237 -4.92 5.95 7.64
CA SER A 237 -5.32 7.00 6.65
C SER A 237 -5.75 8.32 7.31
N ASP A 238 -5.45 9.49 6.73
CA ASP A 238 -5.93 10.82 7.19
C ASP A 238 -7.03 11.43 6.30
N ARG A 239 -7.70 10.65 5.44
CA ARG A 239 -8.81 11.17 4.61
C ARG A 239 -10.04 10.26 4.57
N THR A 240 -11.18 10.90 4.34
CA THR A 240 -12.52 10.32 4.19
C THR A 240 -12.59 9.35 3.01
N ASN A 241 -12.81 8.06 3.32
CA ASN A 241 -13.11 6.91 2.46
C ASN A 241 -12.16 6.64 1.27
N ARG A 242 -11.55 5.43 1.22
CA ARG A 242 -11.65 4.46 0.09
C ARG A 242 -10.77 3.18 0.22
N TYR A 243 -11.48 2.04 0.31
CA TYR A 243 -11.18 0.67 -0.14
C TYR A 243 -9.87 -0.05 0.25
N LEU A 244 -9.85 -0.65 1.44
CA LEU A 244 -9.33 -2.02 1.58
C LEU A 244 -10.30 -2.97 0.86
N THR A 245 -10.35 -3.00 -0.48
CA THR A 245 -11.10 -4.11 -1.07
C THR A 245 -10.23 -5.35 -1.01
N LEU A 246 -10.56 -6.26 -0.09
CA LEU A 246 -10.16 -7.65 -0.22
C LEU A 246 -10.88 -8.24 -1.43
N HIS A 247 -10.36 -7.92 -2.62
CA HIS A 247 -10.77 -8.53 -3.86
C HIS A 247 -10.06 -9.86 -4.02
N HIS A 248 -10.87 -10.86 -4.32
CA HIS A 248 -10.46 -12.15 -4.81
C HIS A 248 -9.98 -12.04 -6.26
N ARG A 249 -8.86 -12.68 -6.59
CA ARG A 249 -8.46 -12.93 -7.97
C ARG A 249 -8.27 -14.42 -8.27
N SER A 250 -8.74 -15.32 -7.39
CA SER A 250 -8.13 -16.64 -7.27
C SER A 250 -9.04 -17.86 -7.51
N GLN A 251 -10.14 -17.89 -8.27
CA GLN A 251 -11.04 -19.08 -8.37
C GLN A 251 -11.55 -19.72 -7.03
N HIS A 252 -11.04 -19.33 -5.86
CA HIS A 252 -11.32 -19.88 -4.54
C HIS A 252 -12.35 -19.05 -3.78
N ASN A 253 -13.44 -19.65 -3.31
CA ASN A 253 -14.32 -18.96 -2.36
C ASN A 253 -13.57 -18.75 -1.02
N LEU A 254 -13.22 -17.49 -0.72
CA LEU A 254 -12.52 -17.07 0.51
C LEU A 254 -13.44 -16.51 1.60
N THR A 255 -14.77 -16.60 1.43
CA THR A 255 -15.74 -16.15 2.44
C THR A 255 -15.41 -16.77 3.80
N ASN A 256 -15.23 -15.93 4.82
CA ASN A 256 -14.91 -16.35 6.19
C ASN A 256 -13.65 -17.24 6.29
N LYS A 257 -12.59 -16.96 5.49
CA LYS A 257 -11.33 -17.76 5.46
C LYS A 257 -10.05 -16.96 5.67
N VAL A 258 -10.14 -15.65 5.85
CA VAL A 258 -8.99 -14.76 6.01
C VAL A 258 -9.04 -14.07 7.38
N TYR A 259 -7.98 -14.20 8.15
CA TYR A 259 -7.78 -13.38 9.35
C TYR A 259 -7.18 -12.01 8.97
N LEU A 260 -7.61 -10.95 9.65
CA LEU A 260 -6.96 -9.64 9.63
C LEU A 260 -5.50 -9.74 10.11
N GLY A 261 -5.21 -10.58 11.10
CA GLY A 261 -3.83 -10.72 11.58
C GLY A 261 -3.59 -11.82 12.60
N ARG A 262 -2.31 -12.05 12.90
CA ARG A 262 -1.83 -12.93 13.97
C ARG A 262 -0.49 -12.43 14.53
N PRO A 263 -0.20 -12.61 15.84
CA PRO A 263 0.99 -12.04 16.45
C PRO A 263 2.23 -12.91 16.21
N TRP A 264 3.06 -12.58 15.21
CA TRP A 264 4.35 -13.28 15.03
C TRP A 264 5.32 -13.03 16.19
N ARG A 265 5.17 -11.91 16.88
CA ARG A 265 5.87 -11.57 18.14
C ARG A 265 4.85 -11.20 19.20
N VAL A 266 5.23 -11.35 20.47
CA VAL A 266 4.29 -11.23 21.60
C VAL A 266 3.58 -9.87 21.67
N ASN A 267 4.23 -8.78 21.25
CA ASN A 267 3.68 -7.41 21.34
C ASN A 267 3.24 -6.88 19.96
N ALA A 268 2.65 -7.73 19.12
CA ALA A 268 2.24 -7.36 17.78
C ALA A 268 1.15 -6.27 17.80
N ARG A 269 1.25 -5.26 16.94
CA ARG A 269 0.30 -4.13 16.89
C ARG A 269 -0.21 -3.87 15.48
N VAL A 270 -1.51 -3.71 15.34
CA VAL A 270 -2.17 -3.29 14.09
C VAL A 270 -3.47 -2.56 14.42
N MET A 271 -3.76 -1.52 13.63
CA MET A 271 -5.10 -0.95 13.54
C MET A 271 -5.58 -1.16 12.11
N TYR A 272 -6.86 -1.46 11.88
CA TYR A 272 -7.55 -1.30 10.60
C TYR A 272 -8.56 -0.18 10.74
N LYS A 273 -8.46 0.88 9.94
CA LYS A 273 -9.37 2.02 10.08
C LYS A 273 -9.86 2.57 8.76
N TYR A 274 -11.07 3.12 8.76
CA TYR A 274 -11.74 3.70 7.59
C TYR A 274 -11.65 2.79 6.35
N SER A 275 -11.70 1.49 6.61
CA SER A 275 -11.48 0.45 5.61
C SER A 275 -12.79 -0.25 5.31
N THR A 276 -12.99 -0.64 4.06
CA THR A 276 -14.02 -1.62 3.72
C THR A 276 -13.45 -3.01 4.05
N LEU A 277 -14.20 -3.87 4.72
CA LEU A 277 -13.83 -5.26 4.98
C LEU A 277 -14.87 -6.14 4.28
N THR A 278 -14.45 -6.92 3.29
CA THR A 278 -15.37 -7.82 2.57
C THR A 278 -15.63 -9.08 3.38
N ASN A 279 -16.59 -9.89 2.95
CA ASN A 279 -16.98 -11.14 3.62
C ASN A 279 -15.90 -12.23 3.63
N VAL A 280 -14.70 -11.98 3.09
CA VAL A 280 -13.58 -12.91 3.23
C VAL A 280 -13.02 -12.94 4.65
N VAL A 281 -13.21 -11.84 5.40
CA VAL A 281 -12.73 -11.68 6.77
C VAL A 281 -13.47 -12.66 7.68
N ARG A 282 -12.71 -13.36 8.52
CA ARG A 282 -13.26 -14.24 9.53
C ARG A 282 -13.99 -13.48 10.61
N LEU A 283 -15.07 -14.05 11.13
CA LEU A 283 -15.82 -13.46 12.26
C LEU A 283 -14.90 -13.22 13.47
N GLU A 284 -13.98 -14.15 13.74
CA GLU A 284 -12.98 -14.00 14.82
C GLU A 284 -11.99 -12.87 14.56
N GLY A 285 -11.81 -12.46 13.30
CA GLY A 285 -10.91 -11.40 12.83
C GLY A 285 -9.44 -11.74 12.95
N TYR A 286 -8.97 -12.13 14.14
CA TYR A 286 -7.55 -12.36 14.43
C TYR A 286 -7.33 -13.78 14.98
N SER A 287 -6.13 -14.33 14.75
CA SER A 287 -5.74 -15.65 15.27
C SER A 287 -4.50 -15.59 16.16
N SER A 288 -4.24 -16.64 16.94
CA SER A 288 -3.01 -16.81 17.70
C SER A 288 -1.81 -17.19 16.81
N MET A 289 -0.59 -17.00 17.33
CA MET A 289 0.65 -17.52 16.74
C MET A 289 1.77 -17.61 17.78
N ALA A 290 2.29 -16.49 18.28
CA ALA A 290 3.31 -16.51 19.33
C ALA A 290 2.70 -16.90 20.68
N GLU A 291 3.37 -17.81 21.39
CA GLU A 291 3.04 -18.15 22.77
C GLU A 291 3.21 -16.93 23.69
N GLY A 292 2.30 -16.75 24.64
CA GLY A 292 2.30 -15.59 25.56
C GLY A 292 2.06 -14.23 24.90
N ALA A 293 1.51 -14.20 23.68
CA ALA A 293 1.27 -12.93 22.98
C ALA A 293 0.18 -12.07 23.62
N THR A 294 0.48 -10.77 23.75
CA THR A 294 -0.43 -9.70 24.18
C THR A 294 -0.54 -8.65 23.06
N PRO A 295 -1.16 -9.02 21.92
CA PRO A 295 -1.27 -8.10 20.79
C PRO A 295 -2.21 -6.92 21.09
N VAL A 296 -2.00 -5.81 20.37
CA VAL A 296 -2.94 -4.69 20.30
C VAL A 296 -3.50 -4.64 18.89
N PHE A 297 -4.68 -5.22 18.70
CA PHE A 297 -5.37 -5.29 17.41
C PHE A 297 -6.63 -4.44 17.45
N GLN A 298 -6.67 -3.37 16.66
CA GLN A 298 -7.71 -2.35 16.74
C GLN A 298 -8.44 -2.21 15.41
N GLU A 299 -9.71 -1.81 15.47
CA GLU A 299 -10.55 -1.50 14.31
C GLU A 299 -11.29 -0.19 14.58
N PHE A 300 -11.37 0.70 13.58
CA PHE A 300 -12.03 2.00 13.75
C PHE A 300 -12.72 2.49 12.48
N GLY A 301 -14.04 2.68 12.53
CA GLY A 301 -14.80 3.21 11.38
C GLY A 301 -14.73 2.35 10.12
N ASN A 302 -14.56 1.04 10.26
CA ASN A 302 -14.59 0.10 9.15
C ASN A 302 -16.04 -0.18 8.70
N THR A 303 -16.23 -0.52 7.43
CA THR A 303 -17.53 -0.82 6.82
C THR A 303 -17.47 -2.12 6.02
N GLY A 304 -18.61 -2.65 5.58
CA GLY A 304 -18.67 -3.84 4.73
C GLY A 304 -18.95 -5.14 5.51
N ALA A 305 -19.22 -6.22 4.78
CA ALA A 305 -19.73 -7.48 5.35
C ALA A 305 -18.77 -8.17 6.33
N GLY A 306 -17.47 -7.87 6.29
CA GLY A 306 -16.46 -8.40 7.22
C GLY A 306 -16.15 -7.48 8.40
N ALA A 307 -16.84 -6.35 8.54
CA ALA A 307 -16.52 -5.31 9.53
C ALA A 307 -17.25 -5.47 10.87
N ASP A 308 -18.16 -6.44 11.02
CA ASP A 308 -18.78 -6.71 12.32
C ASP A 308 -17.72 -7.20 13.31
N THR A 309 -17.60 -6.50 14.44
CA THR A 309 -16.63 -6.78 15.50
C THR A 309 -17.18 -7.65 16.64
N SER A 310 -18.46 -8.03 16.62
CA SER A 310 -19.17 -8.73 17.72
C SER A 310 -18.51 -10.05 18.16
N GLN A 311 -17.76 -10.71 17.27
CA GLN A 311 -17.12 -12.00 17.51
C GLN A 311 -15.59 -11.94 17.53
N ARG A 312 -15.00 -10.75 17.53
CA ARG A 312 -13.55 -10.59 17.41
C ARG A 312 -12.81 -11.18 18.60
N LYS A 313 -11.72 -11.88 18.31
CA LYS A 313 -10.74 -12.38 19.30
C LYS A 313 -9.48 -11.53 19.26
N TYR A 314 -8.77 -11.44 20.38
CA TYR A 314 -7.53 -10.63 20.53
C TYR A 314 -7.71 -9.13 20.21
N PHE A 315 -8.95 -8.66 20.20
CA PHE A 315 -9.33 -7.31 19.80
C PHE A 315 -9.25 -6.34 20.96
N THR A 316 -8.69 -5.17 20.69
CA THR A 316 -8.65 -4.02 21.58
C THR A 316 -9.53 -2.94 20.97
N PRO A 317 -10.62 -2.53 21.65
CA PRO A 317 -11.42 -1.39 21.19
C PRO A 317 -10.57 -0.14 21.02
N SER A 318 -10.95 0.72 20.08
CA SER A 318 -10.36 2.05 19.91
C SER A 318 -11.49 3.06 19.73
N ASP A 319 -11.43 4.15 20.48
CA ASP A 319 -12.35 5.30 20.39
C ASP A 319 -11.85 6.36 19.39
N LYS A 320 -10.59 6.23 18.95
CA LYS A 320 -9.96 7.13 17.98
C LYS A 320 -9.17 6.38 16.92
N ALA A 321 -9.06 7.04 15.77
CA ALA A 321 -8.12 6.69 14.72
C ALA A 321 -6.70 7.15 15.08
N LEU A 322 -5.70 6.27 14.94
CA LEU A 322 -4.30 6.68 15.02
C LEU A 322 -3.93 7.62 13.85
N THR A 323 -3.06 8.59 14.04
CA THR A 323 -2.63 9.59 13.03
C THR A 323 -1.22 9.32 12.49
N LYS A 324 -0.84 9.89 11.34
CA LYS A 324 0.55 9.79 10.78
C LYS A 324 1.62 10.19 11.80
N ARG A 325 1.31 11.16 12.67
CA ARG A 325 2.15 11.58 13.79
C ARG A 325 2.27 10.49 14.88
N ASP A 326 1.22 9.73 15.17
CA ASP A 326 1.28 8.63 16.15
C ASP A 326 2.22 7.49 15.70
N LEU A 327 2.39 7.30 14.39
CA LEU A 327 3.23 6.23 13.82
C LEU A 327 4.66 6.65 13.53
N TRP A 328 4.88 7.89 13.08
CA TRP A 328 6.19 8.39 12.66
C TRP A 328 6.71 9.54 13.52
N GLY A 329 5.98 9.96 14.55
CA GLY A 329 6.39 11.06 15.43
C GLY A 329 6.35 12.43 14.74
N ALA A 330 7.18 13.36 15.21
CA ALA A 330 7.19 14.74 14.72
C ALA A 330 7.61 14.87 13.24
N ASP A 331 8.45 13.96 12.76
CA ASP A 331 9.03 14.00 11.42
C ASP A 331 8.17 13.33 10.35
N PHE A 332 6.86 13.19 10.57
CA PHE A 332 5.95 12.44 9.71
C PHE A 332 5.77 13.01 8.28
N LYS A 333 6.22 14.26 8.02
CA LYS A 333 6.05 14.98 6.75
C LYS A 333 7.16 14.66 5.72
N TRP A 334 7.33 13.40 5.38
CA TRP A 334 8.36 12.95 4.42
C TRP A 334 7.79 12.29 3.15
N TYR A 335 6.51 11.92 3.16
CA TYR A 335 5.85 11.25 2.05
C TYR A 335 5.39 12.24 0.96
N ASP A 336 5.18 11.74 -0.25
CA ASP A 336 4.61 12.51 -1.35
C ASP A 336 3.12 12.77 -1.09
N THR A 337 2.77 14.04 -0.86
CA THR A 337 1.41 14.48 -0.56
C THR A 337 0.49 14.52 -1.80
N GLY A 338 1.05 14.32 -3.00
CA GLY A 338 0.28 14.21 -4.24
C GLY A 338 -0.54 12.92 -4.36
N TYR A 339 -0.34 11.97 -3.45
CA TYR A 339 -0.94 10.63 -3.49
C TYR A 339 -2.10 10.37 -2.53
#